data_AF-A0A7R8YZN4-F1
#
_entry.id   AF-A0A7R8YZN4-F1
#
_cell.length_a   1.000
_cell.length_b   1.000
_cell.length_c   1.000
_cell.angle_alpha   90.00
_cell.angle_beta   90.00
_cell.angle_gamma   90.00
#
_symmetry.space_group_name_H-M   'P 1'
#
loop_
_entity.id
_entity.type
_entity.pdbx_description
1 polymer ?
#
loop_
_entity_poly.entity_id
_entity_poly.type
_entity_poly.pdbx_seq_one_letter_code
_entity_poly.pdbx_strand_id
1 'polypeptide(L)'
;MEVSNPCYSVLTNLEVMESLRGIKDTKKKYGLRNLATITYETLQFLEETPCKNQTREGISSFINEVKAFKLTKTECLAIVNDPPTLPLHIQLLIEDSEERLTEDQVNQLLAIIAKHLITNE
;
A
#
# COMPACT_ATOMS: atom_id res chain seq x y z
N MET A 1 -12.73 17.59 21.78
CA MET A 1 -12.13 16.31 21.36
C MET A 1 -10.65 16.42 21.65
N GLU A 2 -10.13 15.56 22.50
CA GLU A 2 -8.68 15.46 22.76
C GLU A 2 -8.14 14.21 22.04
N VAL A 3 -6.99 14.35 21.41
CA VAL A 3 -6.34 13.26 20.68
C VAL A 3 -5.58 12.41 21.69
N SER A 4 -6.03 11.17 21.91
CA SER A 4 -5.36 10.24 22.84
C SER A 4 -4.10 9.61 22.23
N ASN A 5 -4.16 9.21 20.96
CA ASN A 5 -3.01 8.68 20.23
C ASN A 5 -3.00 9.23 18.80
N PRO A 6 -2.02 10.06 18.42
CA PRO A 6 -1.95 10.62 17.08
C PRO A 6 -1.61 9.57 16.00
N CYS A 7 -0.87 8.52 16.34
CA CYS A 7 -0.43 7.48 15.40
C CYS A 7 -0.85 6.09 15.93
N TYR A 8 -2.14 5.80 15.88
CA TYR A 8 -2.68 4.55 16.37
C TYR A 8 -2.28 3.33 15.51
N SER A 9 -2.38 3.47 14.18
CA SER A 9 -2.04 2.42 13.23
C SER A 9 -1.65 3.00 11.89
N VAL A 10 -0.87 2.23 11.14
CA VAL A 10 -0.67 2.44 9.69
C VAL A 10 -1.74 1.68 8.92
N LEU A 11 -2.12 2.21 7.75
CA LEU A 11 -3.09 1.62 6.85
C LEU A 11 -2.51 1.63 5.43
N THR A 12 -2.74 0.54 4.70
CA THR A 12 -2.43 0.43 3.28
C THR A 12 -3.45 1.19 2.44
N ASN A 13 -3.03 1.65 1.26
CA ASN A 13 -3.92 2.29 0.29
C ASN A 13 -5.13 1.40 -0.07
N LEU A 14 -4.96 0.07 -0.10
CA LEU A 14 -6.05 -0.89 -0.30
C LEU A 14 -7.10 -0.80 0.82
N GLU A 15 -6.67 -0.86 2.09
CA GLU A 15 -7.57 -0.78 3.25
C GLU A 15 -8.32 0.56 3.30
N VAL A 16 -7.64 1.66 2.95
CA VAL A 16 -8.25 2.98 2.83
C VAL A 16 -9.30 2.99 1.73
N MET A 17 -8.99 2.44 0.55
CA MET A 17 -9.93 2.35 -0.57
C MET A 17 -11.18 1.55 -0.20
N GLU A 18 -11.03 0.38 0.42
CA GLU A 18 -12.15 -0.46 0.86
C GLU A 18 -13.00 0.25 1.91
N SER A 19 -12.37 0.92 2.87
CA SER A 19 -13.06 1.69 3.91
C SER A 19 -13.87 2.84 3.31
N LEU A 20 -13.29 3.60 2.38
CA LEU A 20 -13.97 4.70 1.69
C LEU A 20 -15.11 4.20 0.79
N ARG A 21 -14.98 3.02 0.16
CA ARG A 21 -16.08 2.38 -0.58
C ARG A 21 -17.25 2.03 0.35
N GLY A 22 -16.98 1.48 1.54
CA GLY A 22 -18.04 1.24 2.55
C GLY A 22 -18.74 2.53 3.03
N ILE A 23 -18.00 3.63 3.15
CA ILE A 23 -18.56 4.96 3.47
C ILE A 23 -19.38 5.50 2.28
N LYS A 24 -18.97 5.23 1.05
CA LYS A 24 -19.71 5.62 -0.16
C LYS A 24 -21.10 4.96 -0.22
N ASP A 25 -21.21 3.71 0.23
CA ASP A 25 -22.44 2.91 0.16
C ASP A 25 -23.42 3.19 1.31
N THR A 26 -22.97 3.85 2.38
CA THR A 26 -23.84 4.24 3.49
C THR A 26 -24.72 5.45 3.13
N LYS A 27 -26.04 5.28 3.25
CA LYS A 27 -27.08 6.28 2.89
C LYS A 27 -27.10 7.57 3.74
N LYS A 28 -26.08 7.82 4.59
CA LYS A 28 -25.99 9.03 5.46
C LYS A 28 -25.56 10.31 4.72
N LYS A 29 -25.54 10.31 3.39
CA LYS A 29 -25.00 11.40 2.55
C LYS A 29 -25.89 12.63 2.42
N TYR A 30 -27.14 12.59 2.85
CA TYR A 30 -28.02 13.75 2.86
C TYR A 30 -27.61 14.73 3.97
N GLY A 31 -26.56 15.53 3.73
CA GLY A 31 -26.16 16.65 4.59
C GLY A 31 -24.65 16.92 4.70
N LEU A 32 -23.77 16.02 4.26
CA LEU A 32 -22.32 16.14 4.47
C LEU A 32 -21.56 16.33 3.14
N ARG A 33 -21.68 17.52 2.55
CA ARG A 33 -21.04 17.87 1.26
C ARG A 33 -19.52 17.72 1.30
N ASN A 34 -18.86 18.18 2.37
CA ASN A 34 -17.41 18.09 2.52
C ASN A 34 -16.91 16.63 2.55
N LEU A 35 -17.64 15.76 3.27
CA LEU A 35 -17.32 14.33 3.32
C LEU A 35 -17.45 13.68 1.93
N ALA A 36 -18.49 14.04 1.18
CA ALA A 36 -18.70 13.52 -0.16
C ALA A 36 -17.57 13.94 -1.11
N THR A 37 -17.11 15.19 -1.05
CA THR A 37 -15.98 15.69 -1.84
C THR A 37 -14.70 14.95 -1.51
N ILE A 38 -14.31 14.89 -0.23
CA ILE A 38 -13.07 14.21 0.20
C ILE A 38 -13.11 12.73 -0.19
N THR A 39 -14.24 12.05 0.06
CA THR A 39 -14.39 10.63 -0.29
C THR A 39 -14.24 10.42 -1.79
N TYR A 40 -14.81 11.31 -2.62
CA TYR A 40 -14.73 11.19 -4.07
C TYR A 40 -13.30 11.45 -4.59
N GLU A 41 -12.68 12.55 -4.18
CA GLU A 41 -11.32 12.91 -4.60
C GLU A 41 -10.29 11.86 -4.17
N THR A 42 -10.37 11.37 -2.93
CA THR A 42 -9.46 10.32 -2.43
C THR A 42 -9.68 9.00 -3.15
N LEU A 43 -10.94 8.61 -3.43
CA LEU A 43 -11.19 7.39 -4.21
C LEU A 43 -10.69 7.49 -5.64
N GLN A 44 -10.85 8.65 -6.29
CA GLN A 44 -10.32 8.87 -7.64
C GLN A 44 -8.80 8.73 -7.66
N PHE A 45 -8.09 9.35 -6.71
CA PHE A 45 -6.65 9.17 -6.58
C PHE A 45 -6.27 7.69 -6.38
N LEU A 46 -6.93 6.99 -5.46
CA LEU A 46 -6.64 5.58 -5.19
C LEU A 46 -6.97 4.65 -6.38
N GLU A 47 -7.94 5.01 -7.23
CA GLU A 47 -8.25 4.27 -8.46
C GLU A 47 -7.18 4.42 -9.55
N GLU A 48 -6.41 5.52 -9.53
CA GLU A 48 -5.26 5.74 -10.42
C GLU A 48 -3.98 5.06 -9.90
N THR A 49 -3.94 4.70 -8.62
CA THR A 49 -2.81 3.98 -8.02
C THR A 49 -2.86 2.47 -8.29
N PRO A 50 -1.70 1.77 -8.24
CA PRO A 50 -1.63 0.32 -8.43
C PRO A 50 -2.42 -0.50 -7.40
N CYS A 51 -2.90 0.13 -6.33
CA CYS A 51 -3.71 -0.46 -5.28
C CYS A 51 -5.07 -0.97 -5.77
N LYS A 52 -5.57 -0.47 -6.91
CA LYS A 52 -6.81 -0.93 -7.53
C LYS A 52 -6.81 -2.42 -7.87
N ASN A 53 -5.66 -2.94 -8.30
CA ASN A 53 -5.51 -4.32 -8.79
C ASN A 53 -4.98 -5.25 -7.71
N GLN A 54 -4.68 -4.73 -6.51
CA GLN A 54 -4.17 -5.52 -5.40
C GLN A 54 -5.29 -6.25 -4.68
N THR A 55 -4.94 -7.40 -4.09
CA THR A 55 -5.85 -8.21 -3.28
C THR A 55 -5.30 -8.36 -1.86
N ARG A 56 -6.19 -8.56 -0.89
CA ARG A 56 -5.79 -8.78 0.51
C ARG A 56 -4.92 -10.04 0.65
N GLU A 57 -5.22 -11.06 -0.15
CA GLU A 57 -4.47 -12.31 -0.23
C GLU A 57 -3.07 -12.09 -0.81
N GLY A 58 -2.95 -11.27 -1.87
CA GLY A 58 -1.67 -10.88 -2.47
C GLY A 58 -0.78 -10.13 -1.48
N ILE A 59 -1.33 -9.14 -0.79
CA ILE A 59 -0.60 -8.38 0.25
C ILE A 59 -0.18 -9.28 1.40
N SER A 60 -1.06 -10.17 1.88
CA SER A 60 -0.74 -11.10 2.96
C SER A 60 0.37 -12.08 2.57
N SER A 61 0.35 -12.55 1.33
CA SER A 61 1.37 -13.45 0.78
C SER A 61 2.71 -12.73 0.62
N PHE A 62 2.70 -11.51 0.08
CA PHE A 62 3.86 -10.62 -0.01
C PHE A 62 4.50 -10.39 1.37
N ILE A 63 3.71 -9.99 2.38
CA ILE A 63 4.21 -9.76 3.74
C ILE A 63 4.85 -11.03 4.33
N ASN A 64 4.34 -12.22 4.00
CA ASN A 64 4.93 -13.47 4.49
C ASN A 64 6.26 -13.81 3.81
N GLU A 65 6.37 -13.63 2.49
CA GLU A 65 7.62 -13.88 1.75
C GLU A 65 8.69 -12.84 2.09
N VAL A 66 8.29 -11.59 2.32
CA VAL A 66 9.20 -10.47 2.55
C VAL A 66 9.84 -10.49 3.95
N LYS A 67 9.26 -11.24 4.90
CA LYS A 67 9.84 -11.44 6.23
C LYS A 67 11.28 -11.96 6.20
N ALA A 68 11.64 -12.71 5.15
CA ALA A 68 13.00 -13.22 4.97
C ALA A 68 14.05 -12.09 4.81
N PHE A 69 13.63 -10.94 4.25
CA PHE A 69 14.49 -9.80 3.96
C PHE A 69 14.59 -8.79 5.12
N LYS A 70 13.94 -9.06 6.26
CA LYS A 70 13.94 -8.21 7.47
C LYS A 70 13.63 -6.72 7.16
N LEU A 71 12.65 -6.49 6.29
CA LEU A 71 12.15 -5.14 6.02
C LEU A 71 11.36 -4.60 7.21
N THR A 72 11.42 -3.29 7.40
CA THR A 72 10.61 -2.59 8.40
C THR A 72 9.14 -2.55 7.97
N LYS A 73 8.23 -2.35 8.92
CA LYS A 73 6.78 -2.27 8.61
C LYS A 73 6.47 -1.12 7.65
N THR A 74 7.20 -0.01 7.76
CA THR A 74 7.08 1.17 6.91
C THR A 74 7.59 0.91 5.51
N GLU A 75 8.70 0.18 5.34
CA GLU A 75 9.22 -0.24 4.04
C GLU A 75 8.24 -1.19 3.33
N CYS A 76 7.72 -2.19 4.05
CA CYS A 76 6.69 -3.08 3.50
C CYS A 76 5.44 -2.31 3.08
N LEU A 77 5.01 -1.34 3.88
CA LEU A 77 3.87 -0.48 3.55
C LEU A 77 4.15 0.37 2.30
N ALA A 78 5.35 0.95 2.19
CA ALA A 78 5.75 1.75 1.04
C ALA A 78 5.74 0.92 -0.25
N ILE A 79 6.30 -0.29 -0.21
CA ILE A 79 6.31 -1.21 -1.36
C ILE A 79 4.90 -1.68 -1.74
N VAL A 80 4.03 -1.94 -0.75
CA VAL A 80 2.63 -2.30 -1.04
C VAL A 80 1.89 -1.13 -1.69
N ASN A 81 2.10 0.10 -1.21
CA ASN A 81 1.44 1.27 -1.77
C ASN A 81 1.98 1.66 -3.15
N ASP A 82 3.28 1.49 -3.38
CA ASP A 82 3.97 1.76 -4.64
C ASP A 82 4.90 0.58 -5.00
N PRO A 83 4.42 -0.41 -5.77
CA PRO A 83 5.19 -1.59 -6.14
C PRO A 83 6.30 -1.22 -7.14
N PRO A 84 7.57 -1.35 -6.75
CA PRO A 84 8.69 -1.05 -7.63
C PRO A 84 8.82 -2.07 -8.75
N THR A 85 9.03 -1.57 -9.98
CA THR A 85 9.30 -2.38 -11.17
C THR A 85 10.79 -2.49 -11.49
N LEU A 86 11.60 -1.60 -10.92
CA LEU A 86 13.04 -1.49 -11.17
C LEU A 86 13.84 -1.60 -9.87
N PRO A 87 15.06 -2.18 -9.91
CA PRO A 87 15.95 -2.25 -8.74
C PRO A 87 16.25 -0.87 -8.13
N LEU A 88 16.47 0.13 -8.98
CA LEU A 88 16.70 1.51 -8.55
C LEU A 88 15.53 2.07 -7.73
N HIS A 89 14.30 1.65 -8.02
CA HIS A 89 13.13 2.12 -7.28
C HIS A 89 13.10 1.53 -5.86
N ILE A 90 13.61 0.31 -5.66
CA ILE A 90 13.77 -0.29 -4.32
C ILE A 90 14.73 0.53 -3.47
N GLN A 91 15.81 1.06 -4.06
CA GLN A 91 16.77 1.91 -3.34
C GLN A 91 16.16 3.22 -2.84
N LEU A 92 15.08 3.70 -3.48
CA LEU A 92 14.34 4.88 -3.03
C LEU A 92 13.34 4.57 -1.91
N LEU A 93 12.85 3.33 -1.84
CA LEU A 93 11.83 2.89 -0.87
C LEU A 93 12.44 2.31 0.41
N ILE A 94 13.65 1.73 0.32
CA ILE A 94 14.35 1.07 1.43
C ILE A 94 15.62 1.85 1.76
N GLU A 95 15.72 2.34 3.00
CA GLU A 95 16.92 2.99 3.49
C GLU A 95 18.08 2.01 3.60
N ASP A 96 19.27 2.46 3.18
CA ASP A 96 20.52 1.69 3.15
C ASP A 96 20.38 0.33 2.46
N SER A 97 19.59 0.27 1.39
CA SER A 97 19.31 -0.99 0.68
C SER A 97 20.58 -1.67 0.15
N GLU A 98 21.61 -0.91 -0.22
CA GLU A 98 22.88 -1.44 -0.73
C GLU A 98 23.72 -2.15 0.35
N GLU A 99 23.59 -1.72 1.62
CA GLU A 99 24.27 -2.37 2.75
C GLU A 99 23.45 -3.53 3.32
N ARG A 100 22.11 -3.44 3.22
CA ARG A 100 21.17 -4.41 3.82
C ARG A 100 20.79 -5.57 2.91
N LEU A 101 20.78 -5.36 1.60
CA LEU A 101 20.30 -6.33 0.61
C LEU A 101 21.37 -6.57 -0.45
N THR A 102 21.57 -7.83 -0.81
CA THR A 102 22.41 -8.17 -1.96
C THR A 102 21.64 -7.98 -3.27
N GLU A 103 22.35 -7.82 -4.39
CA GLU A 103 21.72 -7.70 -5.72
C GLU A 103 20.77 -8.87 -6.03
N ASP A 104 21.13 -10.09 -5.61
CA ASP A 104 20.28 -11.27 -5.76
C ASP A 104 18.97 -11.14 -4.95
N GLN A 105 19.06 -10.65 -3.71
CA GLN A 105 17.89 -10.40 -2.88
C GLN A 105 16.98 -9.30 -3.45
N VAL A 106 17.55 -8.25 -4.03
CA VAL A 106 16.79 -7.20 -4.72
C VAL A 106 16.03 -7.78 -5.91
N ASN A 107 16.69 -8.62 -6.71
CA ASN A 107 16.05 -9.29 -7.85
C ASN A 107 14.96 -10.27 -7.40
N GLN A 108 15.17 -11.02 -6.31
CA GLN A 108 14.16 -11.89 -5.72
C GLN A 108 12.97 -11.07 -5.21
N LEU A 109 13.22 -9.94 -4.54
CA LEU A 109 12.17 -9.05 -4.04
C LEU A 109 11.32 -8.50 -5.20
N LEU A 110 11.94 -8.05 -6.30
CA LEU A 110 11.22 -7.64 -7.51
C LEU A 110 10.35 -8.76 -8.09
N ALA A 111 10.85 -10.00 -8.12
CA ALA A 111 10.08 -11.14 -8.59
C ALA A 111 8.85 -11.42 -7.70
N ILE A 112 9.01 -11.31 -6.37
CA ILE A 112 7.91 -11.48 -5.40
C ILE A 112 6.87 -10.36 -5.59
N ILE A 113 7.32 -9.11 -5.74
CA ILE A 113 6.45 -7.94 -5.97
C ILE A 113 5.66 -8.11 -7.27
N ALA A 114 6.34 -8.46 -8.37
CA ALA A 114 5.71 -8.70 -9.65
C ALA A 114 4.68 -9.85 -9.60
N LYS A 115 4.94 -10.87 -8.78
CA LYS A 115 4.05 -12.02 -8.63
C LYS A 115 2.78 -11.72 -7.81
N HIS A 116 2.90 -10.93 -6.74
CA HIS A 116 1.81 -10.75 -5.77
C HIS A 116 1.10 -9.39 -5.85
N LEU A 117 1.79 -8.34 -6.31
CA LEU A 117 1.29 -6.96 -6.30
C LEU A 117 1.01 -6.40 -7.70
N ILE A 118 1.64 -6.94 -8.75
CA ILE A 118 1.44 -6.51 -10.14
C ILE A 118 0.64 -7.58 -10.88
N THR A 119 -0.69 -7.44 -10.91
CA THR A 119 -1.51 -8.26 -11.82
C THR A 119 -1.50 -7.58 -13.19
N ASN A 120 -0.67 -8.08 -14.11
CA ASN A 120 -0.78 -7.74 -15.52
C ASN A 120 -2.10 -8.35 -16.03
N GLU A 121 -3.09 -7.51 -16.36
CA GLU A 121 -4.11 -7.87 -17.35
C GLU A 121 -3.50 -7.81 -18.76
#